data_AF-A0A8H7YIS7-F1
#
_entry.id   AF-A0A8H7YIS7-F1
#
_cell.length_a   1.000
_cell.length_b   1.000
_cell.length_c   1.000
_cell.angle_alpha   90.00
_cell.angle_beta   90.00
_cell.angle_gamma   90.00
#
_symmetry.space_group_name_H-M   'P 1'
#
loop_
_entity.id
_entity.type
_entity.pdbx_description
1 polymer ?
#
loop_
_entity_poly.entity_id
_entity_poly.type
_entity_poly.pdbx_seq_one_letter_code
_entity_poly.pdbx_strand_id
1 'polypeptide(L)'
;MNSLSFLQGLLPSPHPLHPREDRDVWPRIDEAFEEVVQRYRRKCEMGEFGRDETAAILDLILQMLAFRPEERPTAEDILKSEWMVKWALPDFNRRLRIG
;
A
#
# COMPACT_ATOMS: atom_id res chain seq x y z
N MET A 1 -28.82 -32.60 3.09
CA MET A 1 -28.31 -31.26 2.72
C MET A 1 -26.86 -31.19 3.16
N ASN A 2 -25.93 -31.62 2.31
CA ASN A 2 -24.51 -31.68 2.68
C ASN A 2 -23.71 -30.60 1.99
N SER A 3 -23.12 -29.78 2.87
CA SER A 3 -22.01 -28.86 2.71
C SER A 3 -20.90 -29.43 1.81
N LEU A 4 -20.84 -28.96 0.56
CA LEU A 4 -19.63 -29.09 -0.27
C LEU A 4 -19.33 -27.83 -1.10
N SER A 5 -20.18 -26.79 -1.05
CA SER A 5 -19.99 -25.57 -1.85
C SER A 5 -18.96 -24.59 -1.27
N PHE A 6 -18.52 -24.76 -0.02
CA PHE A 6 -17.65 -23.78 0.64
C PHE A 6 -16.14 -23.97 0.36
N LEU A 7 -15.73 -25.15 -0.13
CA LEU A 7 -14.31 -25.45 -0.36
C LEU A 7 -13.82 -25.14 -1.79
N GLN A 8 -14.72 -24.82 -2.72
CA GLN A 8 -14.36 -24.55 -4.12
C GLN A 8 -13.57 -23.24 -4.31
N GLY A 9 -13.65 -22.29 -3.36
CA GLY A 9 -12.98 -20.99 -3.44
C GLY A 9 -11.57 -20.93 -2.84
N LEU A 10 -11.10 -22.01 -2.20
CA LEU A 10 -9.84 -22.05 -1.45
C LEU A 10 -8.71 -22.78 -2.18
N LEU A 11 -8.95 -23.34 -3.36
CA LEU A 11 -7.91 -23.94 -4.20
C LEU A 11 -7.36 -22.89 -5.16
N PRO A 12 -6.03 -22.61 -5.17
CA PRO A 12 -5.43 -21.72 -6.15
C PRO A 12 -5.69 -22.27 -7.56
N SER A 13 -6.17 -21.40 -8.45
CA SER A 13 -6.48 -21.78 -9.84
C SER A 13 -5.21 -22.31 -10.53
N PRO A 14 -5.29 -23.42 -11.29
CA PRO A 14 -4.13 -24.08 -11.90
C PRO A 14 -3.57 -23.32 -13.10
N HIS A 15 -4.10 -22.13 -13.40
CA HIS A 15 -3.67 -21.33 -14.53
C HIS A 15 -2.60 -20.33 -14.08
N PRO A 16 -1.51 -20.18 -14.84
CA PRO A 16 -0.55 -19.12 -14.58
C PRO A 16 -1.27 -17.77 -14.56
N LEU A 17 -0.77 -16.83 -13.76
CA LEU A 17 -1.26 -15.45 -13.63
C LEU A 17 -1.06 -14.65 -14.94
N HIS A 18 -1.52 -15.18 -16.07
CA HIS A 18 -1.57 -14.48 -17.33
C HIS A 18 -2.75 -13.49 -17.29
N PRO A 19 -2.53 -12.22 -17.67
CA PRO A 19 -3.61 -11.29 -17.92
C PRO A 19 -4.59 -11.89 -18.92
N ARG A 20 -5.88 -11.85 -18.59
CA ARG A 20 -6.94 -12.14 -19.56
C ARG A 20 -7.13 -10.88 -20.42
N GLU A 21 -7.45 -11.05 -21.70
CA GLU A 21 -7.60 -9.94 -22.66
C GLU A 21 -8.64 -8.89 -22.24
N ASP A 22 -9.52 -9.23 -21.29
CA ASP A 22 -10.57 -8.37 -20.73
C ASP A 22 -10.16 -7.62 -19.45
N ARG A 23 -8.93 -7.80 -18.96
CA ARG A 23 -8.44 -7.13 -17.76
C ARG A 23 -7.31 -6.17 -18.10
N ASP A 24 -7.57 -4.88 -17.88
CA ASP A 24 -6.53 -3.87 -17.84
C ASP A 24 -5.46 -4.29 -16.82
N VAL A 25 -4.22 -4.39 -17.29
CA VAL A 25 -3.07 -4.67 -16.43
C VAL A 25 -2.81 -3.42 -15.62
N TRP A 26 -3.11 -3.49 -14.33
CA TRP A 26 -2.73 -2.41 -13.42
C TRP A 26 -1.20 -2.31 -13.35
N PRO A 27 -0.61 -1.12 -13.45
CA PRO A 27 0.84 -0.95 -13.32
C PRO A 27 1.32 -1.42 -11.95
N ARG A 28 2.63 -1.61 -11.82
CA ARG A 28 3.20 -1.96 -10.50
C ARG A 28 2.91 -0.84 -9.51
N ILE A 29 2.86 -1.16 -8.21
CA ILE A 29 2.47 -0.19 -7.18
C ILE A 29 3.39 1.03 -7.12
N ASP A 30 4.68 0.84 -7.39
CA ASP A 30 5.69 1.89 -7.49
C ASP A 30 5.44 2.83 -8.68
N GLU A 31 5.13 2.27 -9.85
CA GLU A 31 4.76 3.03 -11.04
C GLU A 31 3.44 3.81 -10.84
N ALA A 32 2.42 3.15 -10.28
CA ALA A 32 1.14 3.77 -9.96
C ALA A 32 1.30 4.93 -8.96
N PHE A 33 2.18 4.79 -7.97
CA PHE A 33 2.46 5.84 -6.99
C PHE A 33 3.08 7.07 -7.65
N GLU A 34 4.02 6.88 -8.57
CA GLU A 34 4.64 7.97 -9.30
C GLU A 34 3.61 8.72 -10.17
N GLU A 35 2.79 7.98 -10.92
CA GLU A 35 1.82 8.54 -11.85
C GLU A 35 0.62 9.22 -11.16
N VAL A 36 0.21 8.72 -9.99
CA VAL A 36 -1.00 9.20 -9.32
C VAL A 36 -0.67 10.10 -8.14
N VAL A 37 0.26 9.72 -7.27
CA VAL A 37 0.56 10.51 -6.06
C VAL A 37 1.57 11.60 -6.37
N GLN A 38 2.76 11.24 -6.84
CA GLN A 38 3.86 12.19 -7.03
C GLN A 38 3.53 13.23 -8.11
N ARG A 39 2.96 12.80 -9.25
CA ARG A 39 2.50 13.70 -10.31
C ARG A 39 1.54 14.78 -9.79
N TYR A 40 0.55 14.41 -8.98
CA TYR A 40 -0.41 15.38 -8.45
C TYR A 40 0.21 16.29 -7.39
N ARG A 41 1.12 15.78 -6.55
CA ARG A 41 1.84 16.62 -5.58
C ARG A 41 2.71 17.67 -6.25
N ARG A 42 3.41 17.31 -7.35
CA ARG A 42 4.13 18.29 -8.19
C ARG A 42 3.20 19.34 -8.76
N LYS A 43 2.07 18.90 -9.34
CA LYS A 43 1.07 19.81 -9.92
C LYS A 43 0.50 20.81 -8.90
N CYS A 44 0.35 20.38 -7.64
CA CYS A 44 -0.19 21.19 -6.57
C CYS A 44 0.88 21.86 -5.69
N GLU A 45 2.17 21.81 -6.08
CA GLU A 45 3.29 22.40 -5.33
C GLU A 45 3.37 21.94 -3.86
N MET A 46 2.97 20.70 -3.58
CA MET A 46 2.89 20.13 -2.23
C MET A 46 4.20 19.48 -1.75
N GLY A 47 5.30 19.68 -2.49
CA GLY A 47 6.54 18.92 -2.33
C GLY A 47 6.40 17.45 -2.72
N GLU A 48 7.53 16.78 -2.88
CA GLU A 48 7.60 15.39 -3.36
C GLU A 48 8.12 14.44 -2.29
N PHE A 49 7.71 13.18 -2.37
CA PHE A 49 8.32 12.13 -1.56
C PHE A 49 9.74 11.87 -2.06
N GLY A 50 10.69 11.77 -1.14
CA GLY A 50 12.04 11.31 -1.46
C GLY A 50 12.05 9.83 -1.86
N ARG A 51 13.16 9.36 -2.44
CA ARG A 51 13.31 7.93 -2.82
C ARG A 51 13.13 7.00 -1.62
N ASP A 52 13.84 7.27 -0.54
CA ASP A 52 13.83 6.43 0.66
C ASP A 52 12.47 6.49 1.36
N GLU A 53 11.84 7.66 1.37
CA GLU A 53 10.49 7.84 1.90
C GLU A 53 9.46 7.06 1.09
N THR A 54 9.57 7.11 -0.25
CA THR A 54 8.69 6.39 -1.18
C THR A 54 8.82 4.88 -0.98
N ALA A 55 10.06 4.37 -0.84
CA ALA A 55 10.28 2.96 -0.55
C ALA A 55 9.64 2.55 0.79
N ALA A 56 9.83 3.36 1.83
CA ALA A 56 9.28 3.08 3.16
C ALA A 56 7.74 3.09 3.21
N ILE A 57 7.07 4.05 2.54
CA ILE A 57 5.61 4.10 2.53
C ILE A 57 4.99 2.98 1.68
N LEU A 58 5.61 2.64 0.54
CA LEU A 58 5.10 1.56 -0.31
C LEU A 58 5.24 0.21 0.38
N ASP A 59 6.36 -0.05 1.05
CA ASP A 59 6.55 -1.28 1.83
C ASP A 59 5.51 -1.38 2.96
N LEU A 60 5.27 -0.29 3.69
CA LEU A 60 4.24 -0.24 4.73
C LEU A 60 2.83 -0.50 4.19
N ILE A 61 2.45 0.12 3.06
CA ILE A 61 1.15 -0.09 2.42
C ILE A 61 0.98 -1.55 2.01
N LEU A 62 2.01 -2.17 1.42
CA LEU A 62 1.96 -3.57 1.01
C LEU A 62 1.76 -4.51 2.22
N GLN A 63 2.42 -4.24 3.35
CA GLN A 63 2.22 -4.99 4.60
C GLN A 63 0.78 -4.82 5.13
N MET A 64 0.23 -3.60 5.09
CA MET A 64 -1.15 -3.33 5.50
C MET A 64 -2.19 -4.01 4.58
N LEU A 65 -1.84 -4.22 3.31
CA LEU A 65 -2.68 -4.88 2.32
C LEU A 65 -2.43 -6.40 2.23
N ALA A 66 -1.71 -6.99 3.18
CA ALA A 66 -1.53 -8.44 3.26
C ALA A 66 -2.90 -9.16 3.18
N PHE A 67 -2.94 -10.22 2.36
CA PHE A 67 -4.18 -10.93 2.07
C PHE A 67 -4.79 -11.51 3.35
N ARG A 68 -3.95 -12.16 4.16
CA ARG A 68 -4.34 -12.74 5.44
C ARG A 68 -4.36 -11.65 6.51
N PRO A 69 -5.49 -11.46 7.22
CA PRO A 69 -5.59 -10.45 8.26
C PRO A 69 -4.53 -10.59 9.35
N GLU A 70 -4.12 -11.82 9.68
CA GLU A 70 -3.14 -12.11 10.73
C GLU A 70 -1.71 -11.69 10.36
N GLU A 71 -1.44 -11.48 9.08
CA GLU A 71 -0.15 -11.01 8.57
C GLU A 71 -0.06 -9.47 8.52
N ARG A 72 -1.18 -8.77 8.77
CA ARG A 72 -1.21 -7.31 8.77
C ARG A 72 -0.63 -6.76 10.07
N PRO A 73 0.14 -5.66 10.00
CA PRO A 73 0.63 -4.99 11.19
C PRO A 73 -0.53 -4.38 12.00
N THR A 74 -0.38 -4.33 13.32
CA THR A 74 -1.35 -3.63 14.17
C THR A 74 -1.20 -2.11 14.01
N ALA A 75 -2.19 -1.34 14.48
CA ALA A 75 -2.08 0.11 14.50
C ALA A 75 -0.85 0.59 15.31
N GLU A 76 -0.50 -0.11 16.40
CA GLU A 76 0.68 0.21 17.20
C GLU A 76 1.97 -0.04 16.42
N ASP A 77 2.06 -1.13 15.66
CA ASP A 77 3.22 -1.45 14.82
C ASP A 77 3.37 -0.42 13.69
N ILE A 78 2.27 -0.03 13.05
CA ILE A 78 2.26 1.01 12.01
C ILE A 78 2.83 2.31 12.56
N LEU A 79 2.42 2.75 13.75
CA LEU A 79 2.92 3.98 14.39
C LEU A 79 4.43 3.93 14.69
N LYS A 80 5.00 2.73 14.85
CA LYS A 80 6.44 2.50 15.07
C LYS A 80 7.23 2.25 13.78
N SER A 81 6.55 2.15 12.64
CA SER A 81 7.20 1.92 11.34
C SER A 81 8.19 3.01 10.98
N GLU A 82 9.16 2.67 10.14
CA GLU A 82 10.16 3.61 9.66
C GLU A 82 9.52 4.85 9.03
N TRP A 83 8.50 4.65 8.18
CA TRP A 83 7.84 5.76 7.51
C TRP A 83 7.20 6.74 8.50
N MET A 84 6.49 6.21 9.51
CA MET A 84 5.85 7.03 10.53
C MET A 84 6.86 7.80 11.38
N VAL A 85 7.92 7.14 11.85
CA VAL A 85 8.88 7.74 12.78
C VAL A 85 9.78 8.77 12.10
N LYS A 86 10.25 8.50 10.87
CA LYS A 86 11.19 9.39 10.18
C LYS A 86 10.53 10.55 9.44
N TRP A 87 9.33 10.37 8.89
CA TRP A 87 8.69 11.38 8.05
C TRP A 87 7.34 11.87 8.59
N ALA A 88 6.37 10.97 8.82
CA ALA A 88 4.99 11.40 9.08
C ALA A 88 4.79 12.08 10.45
N LEU A 89 5.28 11.47 11.54
CA LEU A 89 5.12 12.02 12.89
C LEU A 89 5.89 13.33 13.09
N PRO A 90 7.15 13.48 12.61
CA PRO A 90 7.82 14.77 12.66
C PRO A 90 7.06 15.90 11.95
N ASP A 91 6.50 15.64 10.76
CA ASP A 91 5.73 16.66 10.03
C ASP A 91 4.42 17.00 10.76
N PHE A 92 3.69 15.98 11.24
CA PHE A 92 2.48 16.17 12.04
C PHE A 92 2.74 17.03 13.29
N ASN A 93 3.76 16.68 14.06
CA ASN A 93 4.13 17.41 15.27
C ASN A 93 4.60 18.84 14.99
N ARG A 94 5.27 19.07 13.84
CA ARG A 94 5.64 20.42 13.41
C ARG A 94 4.40 21.27 13.16
N ARG A 95 3.40 20.72 12.47
CA ARG A 95 2.14 21.43 12.18
C ARG A 95 1.33 21.70 13.44
N LEU A 96 1.26 20.75 14.37
CA LEU A 96 0.59 20.95 15.66
C LEU A 96 1.21 22.05 16.52
N ARG A 97 2.53 22.25 16.44
CA ARG A 97 3.23 23.31 17.20
C ARG A 97 3.03 24.72 16.62
N ILE A 98 2.58 24.80 15.38
CA ILE A 98 2.37 26.07 14.66
C ILE A 98 0.87 26.47 14.70
N GLY A 99 -0.01 25.55 15.08
CA GLY A 99 -1.45 25.76 15.22
C GLY A 99 -1.90 26.17 16.61
#